data_AF-A0A9P6JKP8-F1
#
_entry.id   AF-A0A9P6JKP8-F1
#
_cell.length_a   1.000
_cell.length_b   1.000
_cell.length_c   1.000
_cell.angle_alpha   90.00
_cell.angle_beta   90.00
_cell.angle_gamma   90.00
#
_symmetry.space_group_name_H-M   'P 1'
#
loop_
_entity.id
_entity.type
_entity.pdbx_description
1 polymer ?
#
loop_
_entity_poly.entity_id
_entity_poly.type
_entity_poly.pdbx_seq_one_letter_code
_entity_poly.pdbx_strand_id
1 'polypeptide(L)' 'ILPALSLDAVLHLNILDRSYTTAAFFNESIDGLYNMNPSPGPNSVIVMDNTSIHKS' A
#
# COMPACT_ATOMS: atom_id res chain seq x y z
N ILE A 1 -6.97 7.29 5.20
CA ILE A 1 -6.90 7.18 3.71
C ILE A 1 -5.44 6.95 3.33
N LEU A 2 -5.16 5.93 2.51
CA LEU A 2 -3.81 5.59 2.05
C LEU A 2 -3.84 5.26 0.54
N PRO A 3 -3.43 6.19 -0.34
CA PRO A 3 -3.27 5.90 -1.75
C PRO A 3 -1.92 5.24 -2.04
N ALA A 4 -1.91 4.27 -2.95
CA ALA A 4 -0.69 3.78 -3.60
C ALA A 4 -0.64 4.34 -5.03
N LEU A 5 0.50 4.91 -5.41
CA LEU A 5 0.68 5.62 -6.69
C LEU A 5 1.85 5.02 -7.47
N SER A 6 1.78 5.06 -8.79
CA SER A 6 2.92 4.92 -9.70
C SER A 6 3.22 6.26 -10.39
N LEU A 7 4.22 6.29 -11.27
CA LEU A 7 4.47 7.44 -12.14
C LEU A 7 3.30 7.74 -13.09
N ASP A 8 2.52 6.72 -13.44
CA ASP A 8 1.51 6.79 -14.50
C ASP A 8 0.08 6.88 -13.97
N ALA A 9 -0.19 6.40 -12.75
CA ALA A 9 -1.56 6.31 -12.23
C ALA A 9 -1.66 6.16 -10.70
N VAL A 10 -2.88 6.34 -10.19
CA VAL A 10 -3.29 5.82 -8.88
C VAL A 10 -3.47 4.31 -9.02
N LEU A 11 -2.74 3.54 -8.23
CA LEU A 11 -2.80 2.09 -8.25
C LEU A 11 -3.93 1.58 -7.35
N HIS A 12 -3.95 2.04 -6.09
CA HIS A 12 -4.88 1.58 -5.07
C HIS A 12 -5.29 2.72 -4.15
N LEU A 13 -6.49 2.65 -3.57
CA LEU A 13 -6.94 3.58 -2.54
C LEU A 13 -7.61 2.80 -1.42
N ASN A 14 -7.00 2.81 -0.24
CA ASN A 14 -7.58 2.23 0.96
C ASN A 14 -8.13 3.33 1.90
N ILE A 15 -9.36 3.17 2.37
CA ILE A 15 -10.06 4.11 3.23
C ILE A 15 -10.56 3.36 4.46
N LEU A 16 -10.00 3.70 5.61
CA LEU A 16 -10.43 3.22 6.91
C LEU A 16 -11.11 4.36 7.68
N ASP A 17 -12.12 3.99 8.47
CA ASP A 17 -12.78 4.85 9.46
C ASP A 17 -11.98 4.98 10.78
N ARG A 18 -10.80 4.35 10.83
CA ARG A 18 -9.88 4.29 11.95
C ARG A 18 -8.44 4.56 11.50
N SER A 19 -7.54 4.75 12.48
CA SER A 19 -6.10 4.87 12.21
C SER A 19 -5.50 3.54 11.73
N TYR A 20 -4.48 3.64 10.87
CA TYR A 20 -3.70 2.47 10.46
C TYR A 20 -2.86 1.93 11.60
N THR A 21 -2.97 0.62 11.82
CA THR A 21 -2.03 -0.17 12.61
C THR A 21 -1.11 -0.92 11.65
N THR A 22 -0.02 -1.50 12.15
CA THR A 22 0.86 -2.35 11.33
C THR A 22 0.10 -3.48 10.65
N ALA A 23 -0.77 -4.19 11.38
CA ALA A 23 -1.58 -5.26 10.81
C ALA A 23 -2.55 -4.75 9.73
N ALA A 24 -3.25 -3.64 9.98
CA ALA A 24 -4.15 -3.04 8.99
C ALA A 24 -3.39 -2.59 7.73
N PHE A 25 -2.18 -2.06 7.91
CA PHE A 25 -1.35 -1.63 6.79
C PHE A 25 -0.94 -2.80 5.89
N PHE A 26 -0.42 -3.90 6.44
CA PHE A 26 0.00 -5.05 5.61
C PHE A 26 -1.21 -5.77 5.00
N ASN A 27 -2.22 -6.10 5.81
CA ASN A 27 -3.33 -6.94 5.37
C ASN A 27 -4.32 -6.21 4.45
N GLU A 28 -4.53 -4.91 4.66
CA GLU A 28 -5.58 -4.16 3.94
C GLU A 28 -5.00 -3.29 2.82
N SER A 29 -3.74 -2.85 2.91
CA SER A 29 -3.13 -2.00 1.89
C SER A 29 -2.10 -2.75 1.02
N ILE A 30 -1.15 -3.46 1.63
CA ILE A 30 -0.07 -4.14 0.89
C ILE A 30 -0.60 -5.36 0.13
N ASP A 31 -1.40 -6.20 0.78
CA ASP A 31 -2.04 -7.34 0.11
C ASP A 31 -3.00 -6.88 -1.00
N GLY A 32 -3.71 -5.77 -0.76
CA GLY A 32 -4.54 -5.13 -1.77
C GLY A 32 -3.73 -4.71 -3.00
N LEU A 33 -2.55 -4.12 -2.78
CA LEU A 33 -1.63 -3.72 -3.85
C LEU A 33 -1.11 -4.92 -4.66
N TYR A 34 -0.70 -6.01 -4.01
CA TYR A 34 -0.17 -7.21 -4.69
C TYR A 34 -1.20 -7.96 -5.54
N ASN A 35 -2.48 -7.87 -5.21
CA ASN A 35 -3.55 -8.56 -5.92
C ASN A 35 -4.13 -7.76 -7.09
N MET A 36 -3.58 -6.59 -7.40
CA MET A 36 -4.02 -5.82 -8.55
C MET A 36 -3.44 -6.38 -9.86
N ASN A 37 -4.14 -6.12 -10.96
CA ASN A 37 -3.72 -6.50 -12.31
C ASN A 37 -3.97 -5.27 -13.19
N PRO A 38 -2.95 -4.64 -13.81
CA PRO A 38 -1.62 -5.20 -14.13
C PRO A 38 -0.45 -4.83 -13.19
N SER A 39 -0.70 -4.19 -12.05
CA SER A 39 0.34 -3.73 -11.10
C SER A 39 0.27 -4.45 -9.76
N PRO A 40 1.37 -4.66 -9.02
CA PRO A 40 2.75 -4.37 -9.41
C PRO A 40 3.29 -5.41 -10.41
N GLY A 41 4.10 -4.92 -11.35
CA GLY A 41 4.86 -5.77 -12.28
C GLY A 41 6.12 -6.35 -11.61
N PRO A 42 6.85 -7.25 -12.30
CA PRO A 42 8.11 -7.80 -11.80
C PRO A 42 9.12 -6.71 -11.43
N ASN A 43 9.86 -6.90 -10.33
CA ASN A 43 10.87 -5.98 -9.81
C ASN A 43 10.35 -4.58 -9.43
N SER A 44 9.04 -4.44 -9.19
CA SER A 44 8.50 -3.21 -8.62
C SER A 44 9.07 -2.95 -7.23
N VAL A 45 9.33 -1.68 -6.93
CA VAL A 45 9.83 -1.25 -5.64
C VAL A 45 8.77 -0.40 -4.97
N ILE A 46 8.49 -0.71 -3.71
CA ILE A 46 7.61 0.09 -2.86
C ILE A 46 8.46 1.17 -2.18
N VAL A 47 8.08 2.43 -2.34
CA VAL A 47 8.71 3.59 -1.68
C VAL A 47 7.70 4.19 -0.71
N MET A 48 8.08 4.24 0.57
CA MET A 48 7.22 4.70 1.67
C MET A 48 8.03 5.50 2.68
N ASP A 49 7.35 6.26 3.53
CA ASP A 49 8.00 6.93 4.64
C ASP A 49 8.45 5.94 5.74
N ASN A 50 9.27 6.44 6.64
CA ASN A 50 9.95 5.63 7.66
C ASN A 50 9.17 5.56 8.99
N THR A 51 7.84 5.51 8.93
CA THR A 51 7.00 5.44 10.13
C THR A 51 7.16 4.10 10.87
N SER A 52 6.95 4.10 12.18
CA SER A 52 7.12 2.90 13.02
C SER A 52 6.17 1.78 12.65
N ILE A 53 4.98 2.10 12.12
CA ILE A 53 3.99 1.08 11.75
C ILE A 53 4.43 0.24 10.55
N HIS A 54 5.42 0.68 9.76
CA HIS A 54 5.97 -0.06 8.63
C HIS A 54 7.08 -1.06 9.03
N LYS A 55 7.52 -1.05 10.29
CA LYS A 55 8.75 -1.73 10.74
C LYS A 55 8.53 -2.96 11.62
N SER A 56 7.40 -3.66 11.49
CA SER A 56 7.18 -4.92 12.23
C SER A 56 8.13 -6.02 11.80
#